data_AF-A0A2E4ZT96-F1
#
_entry.id   AF-A0A2E4ZT96-F1
#
_cell.length_a   1.000
_cell.length_b   1.000
_cell.length_c   1.000
_cell.angle_alpha   90.00
_cell.angle_beta   90.00
_cell.angle_gamma   90.00
#
_symmetry.space_group_name_H-M   'P 1'
#
loop_
_entity.id
_entity.type
_entity.pdbx_description
1 polymer ?
#
loop_
_entity_poly.entity_id
_entity_poly.type
_entity_poly.pdbx_seq_one_letter_code
_entity_poly.pdbx_strand_id
1 'polypeptide(L)'
;MDQSSDRQTKDSFREQMRRDRTKVRQRMRELRKQLEEMELSRQAGQENGADIEACMGEIQVLKKEMQSIEEGGHTTFVAAKEMLEPKKDVGAKNRNIQFRRVELNRSIAKLEGDLTKSDLSPEGRQEILAELAKLKEDRIALKQENQALKEYNHTRFMEFAKEKVDADKQEQELAEVNQKITAAEDALAKVTESDDSALLQEAKEHLHLLLMERESIENFAHDLFLKNLEQLKAKRKSDLA
;
A
#
# COMPACT_ATOMS: atom_id res chain seq x y z
N MET A 1 30.12 -8.20 29.37
CA MET A 1 29.93 -7.48 28.10
C MET A 1 30.28 -8.45 26.98
N ASP A 2 29.27 -9.06 26.38
CA ASP A 2 29.40 -10.24 25.51
C ASP A 2 29.73 -9.83 24.06
N GLN A 3 31.03 -9.75 23.74
CA GLN A 3 31.52 -9.42 22.40
C GLN A 3 31.38 -10.59 21.40
N SER A 4 30.97 -11.78 21.87
CA SER A 4 30.89 -12.98 21.04
C SER A 4 29.54 -13.09 20.31
N SER A 5 28.43 -12.74 20.96
CA SER A 5 27.10 -12.72 20.35
C SER A 5 26.95 -11.64 19.27
N ASP A 6 27.57 -10.47 19.49
CA ASP A 6 27.53 -9.33 18.56
C ASP A 6 28.37 -9.55 17.28
N ARG A 7 29.33 -10.49 17.30
CA ARG A 7 30.06 -10.92 16.09
C ARG A 7 29.27 -11.95 15.29
N GLN A 8 28.62 -12.90 15.96
CA GLN A 8 27.79 -13.92 15.29
C GLN A 8 26.60 -13.30 14.55
N THR A 9 25.96 -12.27 15.12
CA THR A 9 24.85 -11.54 14.47
C THR A 9 25.31 -10.79 13.21
N LYS A 10 26.48 -10.15 13.26
CA LYS A 10 27.06 -9.41 12.12
C LYS A 10 27.46 -10.32 10.97
N ASP A 11 28.02 -11.49 11.25
CA ASP A 11 28.40 -12.46 10.21
C ASP A 11 27.16 -13.12 9.58
N SER A 12 26.13 -13.42 10.38
CA SER A 12 24.84 -13.91 9.89
C SER A 12 24.16 -12.93 8.94
N PHE A 13 24.13 -11.64 9.30
CA PHE A 13 23.57 -10.57 8.46
C PHE A 13 24.31 -10.42 7.11
N ARG A 14 25.65 -10.51 7.12
CA ARG A 14 26.47 -10.43 5.91
C ARG A 14 26.26 -11.61 4.98
N GLU A 15 26.08 -12.82 5.53
CA GLU A 15 25.72 -14.00 4.73
C GLU A 15 24.36 -13.85 4.06
N GLN A 16 23.36 -13.34 4.79
CA GLN A 16 22.03 -13.09 4.25
C GLN A 16 22.08 -12.13 3.05
N MET A 17 22.75 -10.99 3.21
CA MET A 17 22.95 -10.00 2.14
C MET A 17 23.71 -10.59 0.92
N ARG A 18 24.59 -11.57 1.11
CA ARG A 18 25.21 -12.30 -0.02
C ARG A 18 24.22 -13.22 -0.74
N ARG A 19 23.39 -13.95 0.00
CA ARG A 19 22.37 -14.84 -0.55
C ARG A 19 21.33 -14.04 -1.34
N ASP A 20 20.86 -12.93 -0.80
CA ASP A 20 19.84 -12.08 -1.44
C ASP A 20 20.37 -11.45 -2.73
N ARG A 21 21.60 -10.90 -2.74
CA ARG A 21 22.25 -10.44 -3.99
C ARG A 21 22.36 -11.53 -5.04
N THR A 22 22.65 -12.75 -4.63
CA THR A 22 22.80 -13.87 -5.56
C THR A 22 21.47 -14.22 -6.22
N LYS A 23 20.37 -14.25 -5.44
CA LYS A 23 19.01 -14.45 -5.96
C LYS A 23 18.60 -13.36 -6.94
N VAL A 24 18.80 -12.08 -6.57
CA VAL A 24 18.44 -10.94 -7.44
C VAL A 24 19.24 -10.97 -8.74
N ARG A 25 20.55 -11.27 -8.68
CA ARG A 25 21.39 -11.42 -9.88
C ARG A 25 20.95 -12.57 -10.78
N GLN A 26 20.56 -13.70 -10.21
CA GLN A 26 20.05 -14.83 -10.97
C GLN A 26 18.77 -14.46 -11.70
N ARG A 27 17.81 -13.84 -11.01
CA ARG A 27 16.55 -13.39 -11.60
C ARG A 27 16.76 -12.36 -12.71
N MET A 28 17.68 -11.40 -12.51
CA MET A 28 18.04 -10.44 -13.56
C MET A 28 18.62 -11.11 -14.81
N ARG A 29 19.39 -12.21 -14.67
CA ARG A 29 19.93 -12.95 -15.82
C ARG A 29 18.80 -13.64 -16.60
N GLU A 30 17.86 -14.26 -15.90
CA GLU A 30 16.69 -14.90 -16.52
C GLU A 30 15.86 -13.91 -17.33
N LEU A 31 15.54 -12.75 -16.73
CA LEU A 31 14.74 -11.71 -17.40
C LEU A 31 15.46 -11.11 -18.60
N ARG A 32 16.78 -10.92 -18.54
CA ARG A 32 17.56 -10.47 -19.71
C ARG A 32 17.49 -11.45 -20.87
N LYS A 33 17.56 -12.75 -20.57
CA LYS A 33 17.41 -13.80 -21.59
C LYS A 33 16.00 -13.79 -22.20
N GLN A 34 14.96 -13.65 -21.36
CA GLN A 34 13.58 -13.53 -21.83
C GLN A 34 13.36 -12.28 -22.68
N LEU A 35 13.97 -11.14 -22.30
CA LEU A 35 13.92 -9.91 -23.07
C LEU A 35 14.53 -10.09 -24.46
N GLU A 36 15.70 -10.73 -24.55
CA GLU A 36 16.39 -11.01 -25.81
C GLU A 36 15.55 -11.93 -26.72
N GLU A 37 14.93 -12.98 -26.16
CA GLU A 37 14.02 -13.87 -26.88
C GLU A 37 12.75 -13.12 -27.39
N MET A 38 12.18 -12.23 -26.57
CA MET A 38 11.01 -11.43 -26.95
C MET A 38 11.34 -10.35 -28.00
N GLU A 39 12.53 -9.74 -27.93
CA GLU A 39 13.00 -8.77 -28.93
C GLU A 39 13.25 -9.43 -30.30
N LEU A 40 13.87 -10.61 -30.32
CA LEU A 40 14.02 -11.41 -31.54
C LEU A 40 12.67 -11.79 -32.14
N SER A 41 11.71 -12.18 -31.30
CA SER A 41 10.35 -12.52 -31.73
C SER A 41 9.59 -11.31 -32.27
N ARG A 42 9.82 -10.12 -31.71
CA ARG A 42 9.29 -8.85 -32.23
C ARG A 42 9.88 -8.49 -33.59
N GLN A 43 11.18 -8.73 -33.80
CA GLN A 43 11.82 -8.55 -35.11
C GLN A 43 11.26 -9.53 -36.16
N ALA A 44 10.79 -10.71 -35.74
CA ALA A 44 10.08 -11.67 -36.57
C ALA A 44 8.59 -11.33 -36.82
N GLY A 45 8.10 -10.18 -36.32
CA GLY A 45 6.76 -9.66 -36.60
C GLY A 45 5.69 -9.96 -35.54
N GLN A 46 6.05 -10.45 -34.35
CA GLN A 46 5.10 -10.62 -33.24
C GLN A 46 4.88 -9.31 -32.46
N GLU A 47 3.62 -9.03 -32.10
CA GLU A 47 3.25 -7.88 -31.25
C GLU A 47 3.41 -8.21 -29.75
N ASN A 48 4.66 -8.20 -29.27
CA ASN A 48 4.99 -8.50 -27.86
C ASN A 48 5.43 -7.24 -27.08
N GLY A 49 5.00 -6.05 -27.52
CA GLY A 49 5.49 -4.76 -27.00
C GLY A 49 5.21 -4.52 -25.51
N ALA A 50 4.01 -4.88 -25.05
CA ALA A 50 3.62 -4.75 -23.65
C ALA A 50 4.42 -5.69 -22.73
N ASP A 51 4.71 -6.90 -23.20
CA ASP A 51 5.47 -7.89 -22.44
C ASP A 51 6.96 -7.49 -22.32
N ILE A 52 7.51 -6.88 -23.38
CA ILE A 52 8.86 -6.28 -23.37
C ILE A 52 8.92 -5.14 -22.34
N GLU A 53 7.93 -4.24 -22.34
CA GLU A 53 7.86 -3.13 -21.39
C GLU A 53 7.74 -3.60 -19.93
N ALA A 54 6.90 -4.61 -19.68
CA ALA A 54 6.78 -5.23 -18.36
C ALA A 54 8.11 -5.88 -17.90
N CYS A 55 8.78 -6.61 -18.79
CA CYS A 55 10.07 -7.24 -18.51
C CYS A 55 11.17 -6.21 -18.20
N MET A 56 11.23 -5.11 -18.97
CA MET A 56 12.14 -4.00 -18.68
C MET A 56 11.85 -3.36 -17.31
N GLY A 57 10.57 -3.19 -16.96
CA GLY A 57 10.14 -2.70 -15.66
C GLY A 57 10.61 -3.60 -14.50
N GLU A 58 10.43 -4.91 -14.63
CA GLU A 58 10.89 -5.89 -13.62
C GLU A 58 12.42 -5.82 -13.43
N ILE A 59 13.18 -5.70 -14.53
CA ILE A 59 14.64 -5.51 -14.47
C ILE A 59 15.02 -4.22 -13.72
N GLN A 60 14.28 -3.12 -13.91
CA GLN A 60 14.53 -1.87 -13.20
C GLN A 60 14.26 -1.99 -11.70
N VAL A 61 13.19 -2.67 -11.30
CA VAL A 61 12.87 -2.94 -9.88
C VAL A 61 13.99 -3.75 -9.24
N LEU A 62 14.47 -4.81 -9.90
CA LEU A 62 15.57 -5.64 -9.38
C LEU A 62 16.90 -4.86 -9.27
N LYS A 63 17.16 -3.89 -10.15
CA LYS A 63 18.32 -2.98 -10.01
C LYS A 63 18.23 -2.14 -8.74
N LYS A 64 17.04 -1.61 -8.43
CA LYS A 64 16.81 -0.86 -7.18
C LYS A 64 16.87 -1.75 -5.95
N GLU A 65 16.43 -3.01 -6.07
CA GLU A 65 16.58 -4.02 -5.01
C GLU A 65 18.05 -4.30 -4.69
N MET A 66 18.89 -4.46 -5.73
CA MET A 66 20.34 -4.60 -5.59
C MET A 66 20.95 -3.41 -4.84
N GLN A 67 20.57 -2.19 -5.23
CA GLN A 67 21.04 -0.97 -4.57
C GLN A 67 20.59 -0.92 -3.11
N SER A 68 19.33 -1.26 -2.83
CA SER A 68 18.80 -1.30 -1.48
C SER A 68 19.51 -2.32 -0.59
N ILE A 69 19.95 -3.47 -1.14
CA ILE A 69 20.81 -4.41 -0.41
C ILE A 69 22.16 -3.78 -0.06
N GLU A 70 22.74 -2.97 -0.93
CA GLU A 70 24.03 -2.31 -0.67
C GLU A 70 23.91 -1.22 0.40
N GLU A 71 22.77 -0.53 0.44
CA GLU A 71 22.45 0.53 1.40
C GLU A 71 21.88 -0.01 2.74
N GLY A 72 21.66 -1.32 2.85
CA GLY A 72 21.12 -1.95 4.06
C GLY A 72 19.60 -1.84 4.23
N GLY A 73 18.87 -1.37 3.20
CA GLY A 73 17.42 -1.20 3.20
C GLY A 73 16.62 -2.38 2.62
N HIS A 74 17.24 -3.54 2.37
CA HIS A 74 16.65 -4.65 1.63
C HIS A 74 15.27 -5.08 2.18
N THR A 75 15.12 -5.17 3.49
CA THR A 75 13.86 -5.61 4.13
C THR A 75 12.72 -4.66 3.83
N THR A 76 12.96 -3.35 3.92
CA THR A 76 11.97 -2.30 3.60
C THR A 76 11.65 -2.29 2.12
N PHE A 77 12.66 -2.49 1.27
CA PHE A 77 12.46 -2.56 -0.17
C PHE A 77 11.65 -3.79 -0.60
N VAL A 78 11.94 -4.96 -0.03
CA VAL A 78 11.19 -6.19 -0.32
C VAL A 78 9.74 -6.05 0.14
N ALA A 79 9.50 -5.50 1.33
CA ALA A 79 8.15 -5.21 1.79
C ALA A 79 7.41 -4.27 0.82
N ALA A 80 8.04 -3.16 0.41
CA ALA A 80 7.46 -2.25 -0.57
C ALA A 80 7.24 -2.90 -1.95
N LYS A 81 8.15 -3.78 -2.39
CA LYS A 81 8.04 -4.53 -3.64
C LYS A 81 6.88 -5.51 -3.61
N GLU A 82 6.73 -6.29 -2.54
CA GLU A 82 5.58 -7.20 -2.36
C GLU A 82 4.25 -6.45 -2.30
N MET A 83 4.24 -5.20 -1.80
CA MET A 83 3.06 -4.33 -1.80
C MET A 83 2.69 -3.84 -3.21
N LEU A 84 3.68 -3.62 -4.07
CA LEU A 84 3.51 -3.11 -5.43
C LEU A 84 3.40 -4.21 -6.49
N GLU A 85 3.73 -5.46 -6.16
CA GLU A 85 3.56 -6.59 -7.07
C GLU A 85 2.09 -6.75 -7.47
N PRO A 86 1.76 -6.79 -8.78
CA PRO A 86 0.43 -7.13 -9.22
C PRO A 86 0.04 -8.48 -8.62
N LYS A 87 -1.07 -8.53 -7.86
CA LYS A 87 -1.51 -9.79 -7.23
C LYS A 87 -1.54 -10.92 -8.27
N LYS A 88 -1.02 -12.09 -7.86
CA LYS A 88 -1.16 -13.34 -8.62
C LYS A 88 -2.63 -13.48 -9.05
N ASP A 89 -2.83 -13.89 -10.30
CA ASP A 89 -4.12 -14.08 -10.97
C ASP A 89 -4.87 -12.84 -11.49
N VAL A 90 -4.39 -11.60 -11.32
CA VAL A 90 -5.00 -10.44 -12.02
C VAL A 90 -4.91 -10.60 -13.54
N GLY A 91 -3.78 -11.10 -14.04
CA GLY A 91 -3.61 -11.42 -15.47
C GLY A 91 -4.52 -12.56 -15.94
N ALA A 92 -4.79 -13.56 -15.08
CA ALA A 92 -5.74 -14.63 -15.40
C ALA A 92 -7.18 -14.12 -15.42
N LYS A 93 -7.57 -13.29 -14.43
CA LYS A 93 -8.88 -12.63 -14.39
C LYS A 93 -9.09 -11.69 -15.58
N ASN A 94 -8.09 -10.89 -15.95
CA ASN A 94 -8.15 -10.06 -17.15
C ASN A 94 -8.34 -10.88 -18.42
N ARG A 95 -7.61 -12.00 -18.58
CA ARG A 95 -7.79 -12.91 -19.73
C ARG A 95 -9.19 -13.52 -19.76
N ASN A 96 -9.73 -13.95 -18.62
CA ASN A 96 -11.09 -14.48 -18.52
C ASN A 96 -12.17 -13.44 -18.85
N ILE A 97 -12.00 -12.21 -18.38
CA ILE A 97 -12.89 -11.09 -18.71
C ILE A 97 -12.83 -10.77 -20.20
N GLN A 98 -11.64 -10.76 -20.81
CA GLN A 98 -11.50 -10.54 -22.25
C GLN A 98 -12.19 -11.65 -23.06
N PHE A 99 -12.01 -12.91 -22.66
CA PHE A 99 -12.63 -14.06 -23.30
C PHE A 99 -14.17 -13.96 -23.25
N ARG A 100 -14.74 -13.75 -22.05
CA ARG A 100 -16.20 -13.56 -21.88
C ARG A 100 -16.74 -12.38 -22.68
N ARG A 101 -15.99 -11.28 -22.78
CA ARG A 101 -16.40 -10.11 -23.58
C ARG A 101 -16.54 -10.45 -25.06
N VAL A 102 -15.60 -11.23 -25.60
CA VAL A 102 -15.64 -11.68 -27.00
C VAL A 102 -16.83 -12.60 -27.23
N GLU A 103 -17.08 -13.56 -26.33
CA GLU A 103 -18.24 -14.47 -26.41
C GLU A 103 -19.57 -13.72 -26.35
N LEU A 104 -19.73 -12.78 -25.43
CA LEU A 104 -20.93 -11.94 -25.31
C LEU A 104 -21.14 -11.11 -26.58
N ASN A 105 -20.11 -10.46 -27.09
CA ASN A 105 -20.22 -9.66 -28.31
C ASN A 105 -20.59 -10.51 -29.54
N ARG A 106 -20.03 -11.73 -29.66
CA ARG A 106 -20.40 -12.66 -30.73
C ARG A 106 -21.86 -13.10 -30.61
N SER A 107 -22.32 -13.39 -29.41
CA SER A 107 -23.70 -13.83 -29.15
C SER A 107 -24.71 -12.71 -29.43
N ILE A 108 -24.41 -11.49 -28.97
CA ILE A 108 -25.21 -10.29 -29.27
C ILE A 108 -25.27 -10.04 -30.79
N ALA A 109 -24.13 -10.06 -31.49
CA ALA A 109 -24.09 -9.81 -32.93
C ALA A 109 -24.89 -10.87 -33.72
N LYS A 110 -24.85 -12.14 -33.27
CA LYS A 110 -25.64 -13.21 -33.86
C LYS A 110 -27.15 -12.96 -33.70
N LEU A 111 -27.60 -12.68 -32.48
CA LEU A 111 -29.01 -12.42 -32.18
C LEU A 111 -29.52 -11.13 -32.85
N GLU A 112 -28.71 -10.08 -32.92
CA GLU A 112 -29.02 -8.86 -33.68
C GLU A 112 -29.14 -9.14 -35.17
N GLY A 113 -28.27 -10.01 -35.72
CA GLY A 113 -28.38 -10.49 -37.10
C GLY A 113 -29.64 -11.33 -37.32
N ASP A 114 -30.00 -12.20 -36.39
CA ASP A 114 -31.22 -13.01 -36.49
C ASP A 114 -32.47 -12.13 -36.52
N LEU A 115 -32.50 -11.04 -35.74
CA LEU A 115 -33.58 -10.04 -35.73
C LEU A 115 -33.81 -9.32 -37.06
N THR A 116 -32.84 -9.32 -37.96
CA THR A 116 -32.96 -8.72 -39.30
C THR A 116 -33.57 -9.67 -40.34
N LYS A 117 -33.77 -10.94 -40.00
CA LYS A 117 -34.38 -11.93 -40.90
C LYS A 117 -35.90 -11.73 -40.95
N SER A 118 -36.46 -11.79 -42.17
CA SER A 118 -37.87 -11.50 -42.47
C SER A 118 -38.86 -12.55 -41.94
N ASP A 119 -38.38 -13.72 -41.51
CA ASP A 119 -39.21 -14.92 -41.33
C ASP A 119 -39.48 -15.25 -39.85
N LEU A 120 -39.28 -14.30 -38.95
CA LEU A 120 -39.44 -14.51 -37.50
C LEU A 120 -40.90 -14.35 -37.06
N SER A 121 -41.39 -15.32 -36.28
CA SER A 121 -42.68 -15.20 -35.59
C SER A 121 -42.61 -14.10 -34.52
N PRO A 122 -43.76 -13.51 -34.12
CA PRO A 122 -43.81 -12.52 -33.05
C PRO A 122 -43.22 -13.02 -31.73
N GLU A 123 -43.49 -14.28 -31.39
CA GLU A 123 -43.00 -14.95 -30.17
C GLU A 123 -41.49 -15.15 -30.24
N GLY A 124 -40.97 -15.66 -31.36
CA GLY A 124 -39.52 -15.85 -31.55
C GLY A 124 -38.75 -14.52 -31.54
N ARG A 125 -39.36 -13.45 -32.06
CA ARG A 125 -38.78 -12.10 -31.98
C ARG A 125 -38.72 -11.59 -30.54
N GLN A 126 -39.72 -11.91 -29.72
CA GLN A 126 -39.78 -11.49 -28.32
C GLN A 126 -38.78 -12.27 -27.44
N GLU A 127 -38.60 -13.56 -27.70
CA GLU A 127 -37.55 -14.38 -27.06
C GLU A 127 -36.15 -13.84 -27.35
N ILE A 128 -35.84 -13.55 -28.63
CA ILE A 128 -34.54 -12.98 -29.03
C ILE A 128 -34.30 -11.63 -28.34
N LEU A 129 -35.33 -10.78 -28.22
CA LEU A 129 -35.21 -9.48 -27.54
C LEU A 129 -34.94 -9.64 -26.04
N ALA A 130 -35.59 -10.60 -25.38
CA ALA A 130 -35.36 -10.90 -23.97
C ALA A 130 -33.92 -11.42 -23.74
N GLU A 131 -33.44 -12.31 -24.60
CA GLU A 131 -32.08 -12.84 -24.52
C GLU A 131 -31.03 -11.75 -24.81
N LEU A 132 -31.28 -10.86 -25.78
CA LEU A 132 -30.43 -9.70 -26.04
C LEU A 132 -30.36 -8.73 -24.85
N ALA A 133 -31.47 -8.50 -24.16
CA ALA A 133 -31.50 -7.65 -22.98
C ALA A 133 -30.58 -8.22 -21.89
N LYS A 134 -30.69 -9.52 -21.62
CA LYS A 134 -29.85 -10.24 -20.64
C LYS A 134 -28.36 -10.19 -21.01
N LEU A 135 -28.01 -10.48 -22.26
CA LEU A 135 -26.61 -10.45 -22.71
C LEU A 135 -26.02 -9.03 -22.68
N LYS A 136 -26.82 -8.00 -22.94
CA LYS A 136 -26.40 -6.60 -22.81
C LYS A 136 -26.16 -6.20 -21.36
N GLU A 137 -26.97 -6.70 -20.43
CA GLU A 137 -26.79 -6.51 -18.99
C GLU A 137 -25.51 -7.21 -18.49
N ASP A 138 -25.29 -8.47 -18.88
CA ASP A 138 -24.06 -9.21 -18.58
C ASP A 138 -22.81 -8.48 -19.09
N ARG A 139 -22.90 -7.87 -20.29
CA ARG A 139 -21.81 -7.06 -20.86
C ARG A 139 -21.52 -5.80 -20.03
N ILE A 140 -22.56 -5.17 -19.47
CA ILE A 140 -22.40 -4.00 -18.59
C ILE A 140 -21.73 -4.42 -17.28
N ALA A 141 -22.20 -5.50 -16.65
CA ALA A 141 -21.61 -6.06 -15.43
C ALA A 141 -20.12 -6.41 -15.64
N LEU A 142 -19.79 -7.06 -16.76
CA LEU A 142 -18.42 -7.40 -17.11
C LEU A 142 -17.53 -6.16 -17.32
N LYS A 143 -18.10 -5.06 -17.84
CA LYS A 143 -17.40 -3.78 -18.00
C LYS A 143 -17.12 -3.14 -16.63
N GLN A 144 -18.06 -3.22 -15.70
CA GLN A 144 -17.89 -2.75 -14.32
C GLN A 144 -16.84 -3.58 -13.59
N GLU A 145 -16.84 -4.91 -13.74
CA GLU A 145 -15.82 -5.79 -13.16
C GLU A 145 -14.40 -5.45 -13.67
N ASN A 146 -14.26 -5.19 -14.96
CA ASN A 146 -12.99 -4.77 -15.56
C ASN A 146 -12.53 -3.41 -15.01
N GLN A 147 -13.46 -2.47 -14.84
CA GLN A 147 -13.17 -1.16 -14.26
C GLN A 147 -12.74 -1.28 -12.79
N ALA A 148 -13.44 -2.10 -11.99
CA ALA A 148 -13.09 -2.37 -10.61
C ALA A 148 -11.71 -3.02 -10.47
N LEU A 149 -11.32 -3.93 -11.37
CA LEU A 149 -9.98 -4.50 -11.39
C LEU A 149 -8.89 -3.47 -11.69
N LYS A 150 -9.18 -2.47 -12.53
CA LYS A 150 -8.25 -1.36 -12.79
C LYS A 150 -8.13 -0.43 -11.57
N GLU A 151 -9.25 -0.15 -10.92
CA GLU A 151 -9.33 0.77 -9.78
C GLU A 151 -8.79 0.14 -8.48
N TYR A 152 -8.85 -1.19 -8.33
CA TYR A 152 -8.39 -1.92 -7.13
C TYR A 152 -6.95 -1.57 -6.72
N ASN A 153 -6.04 -1.45 -7.70
CA ASN A 153 -4.65 -1.09 -7.41
C ASN A 153 -4.51 0.38 -6.99
N HIS A 154 -5.38 1.26 -7.49
CA HIS A 154 -5.37 2.69 -7.15
C HIS A 154 -5.97 2.96 -5.76
N THR A 155 -7.11 2.34 -5.45
CA THR A 155 -7.77 2.47 -4.13
C THR A 155 -6.85 1.97 -3.01
N ARG A 156 -6.20 0.82 -3.21
CA ARG A 156 -5.23 0.29 -2.24
C ARG A 156 -4.00 1.18 -2.11
N PHE A 157 -3.49 1.73 -3.22
CA PHE A 157 -2.38 2.69 -3.15
C PHE A 157 -2.74 3.93 -2.34
N MET A 158 -3.96 4.45 -2.47
CA MET A 158 -4.44 5.60 -1.70
C MET A 158 -4.64 5.28 -0.22
N GLU A 159 -5.22 4.13 0.11
CA GLU A 159 -5.42 3.69 1.50
C GLU A 159 -4.08 3.52 2.22
N PHE A 160 -3.10 2.84 1.61
CA PHE A 160 -1.77 2.67 2.19
C PHE A 160 -0.94 3.95 2.21
N ALA A 161 -1.08 4.83 1.20
CA ALA A 161 -0.43 6.14 1.25
C ALA A 161 -0.96 6.98 2.41
N LYS A 162 -2.27 6.89 2.68
CA LYS A 162 -2.89 7.52 3.85
C LYS A 162 -2.39 6.92 5.16
N GLU A 163 -2.36 5.59 5.28
CA GLU A 163 -1.81 4.90 6.46
C GLU A 163 -0.34 5.26 6.72
N LYS A 164 0.48 5.40 5.67
CA LYS A 164 1.88 5.84 5.81
C LYS A 164 1.97 7.29 6.28
N VAL A 165 1.19 8.20 5.70
CA VAL A 165 1.18 9.61 6.13
C VAL A 165 0.72 9.73 7.58
N ASP A 166 -0.28 8.95 7.98
CA ASP A 166 -0.78 8.91 9.35
C ASP A 166 0.27 8.32 10.32
N ALA A 167 1.02 7.30 9.91
CA ALA A 167 2.12 6.73 10.69
C ALA A 167 3.34 7.68 10.81
N ASP A 168 3.76 8.31 9.71
CA ASP A 168 4.86 9.29 9.70
C ASP A 168 4.50 10.49 10.61
N LYS A 169 3.23 10.93 10.58
CA LYS A 169 2.71 11.99 11.47
C LYS A 169 2.74 11.55 12.94
N GLN A 170 2.29 10.34 13.25
CA GLN A 170 2.29 9.80 14.61
C GLN A 170 3.72 9.69 15.16
N GLU A 171 4.68 9.22 14.36
CA GLU A 171 6.10 9.12 14.74
C GLU A 171 6.69 10.49 15.07
N GLN A 172 6.37 11.50 14.26
CA GLN A 172 6.80 12.88 14.50
C GLN A 172 6.20 13.44 15.81
N GLU A 173 4.89 13.27 16.03
CA GLU A 173 4.21 13.74 17.24
C GLU A 173 4.78 13.05 18.50
N LEU A 174 5.07 11.74 18.44
CA LEU A 174 5.73 11.02 19.53
C LEU A 174 7.14 11.54 19.79
N ALA A 175 7.92 11.83 18.74
CA ALA A 175 9.26 12.37 18.90
C ALA A 175 9.23 13.74 19.59
N GLU A 176 8.31 14.63 19.19
CA GLU A 176 8.13 15.95 19.81
C GLU A 176 7.70 15.85 21.27
N VAL A 177 6.73 14.99 21.60
CA VAL A 177 6.27 14.81 22.98
C VAL A 177 7.34 14.15 23.86
N ASN A 178 8.08 13.16 23.34
CA ASN A 178 9.18 12.56 24.09
C ASN A 178 10.29 13.56 24.41
N GLN A 179 10.61 14.49 23.49
CA GLN A 179 11.55 15.58 23.79
C GLN A 179 11.04 16.49 24.92
N LYS A 180 9.75 16.84 24.92
CA LYS A 180 9.13 17.62 26.00
C LYS A 180 9.16 16.87 27.33
N ILE A 181 8.90 15.55 27.32
CA ILE A 181 8.97 14.70 28.51
C ILE A 181 10.38 14.72 29.09
N THR A 182 11.42 14.49 28.27
CA THR A 182 12.81 14.53 28.75
C THR A 182 13.15 15.89 29.36
N ALA A 183 12.75 16.99 28.72
CA ALA A 183 12.98 18.33 29.26
C ALA A 183 12.23 18.57 30.58
N ALA A 184 11.00 18.05 30.72
CA ALA A 184 10.20 18.14 31.93
C ALA A 184 10.76 17.28 33.07
N GLU A 185 11.30 16.09 32.76
CA GLU A 185 12.02 15.22 33.71
C GLU A 185 13.28 15.92 34.23
N ASP A 186 14.07 16.54 33.34
CA ASP A 186 15.26 17.32 33.72
C ASP A 186 14.90 18.53 34.60
N ALA A 187 13.81 19.22 34.29
CA ALA A 187 13.32 20.34 35.09
C ALA A 187 12.81 19.86 36.46
N LEU A 188 12.07 18.75 36.50
CA LEU A 188 11.58 18.16 37.73
C LEU A 188 12.75 17.73 38.64
N ALA A 189 13.81 17.14 38.08
CA ALA A 189 15.01 16.79 38.83
C ALA A 189 15.63 18.01 39.53
N LYS A 190 15.73 19.15 38.83
CA LYS A 190 16.26 20.42 39.39
C LYS A 190 15.35 21.02 40.45
N VAL A 191 14.03 20.97 40.26
CA VAL A 191 13.04 21.50 41.23
C VAL A 191 12.93 20.61 42.46
N THR A 192 13.20 19.30 42.32
CA THR A 192 13.25 18.37 43.46
C THR A 192 14.40 18.70 44.42
N GLU A 193 15.45 19.37 43.94
CA GLU A 193 16.54 19.88 44.78
C GLU A 193 16.20 21.21 45.48
N SER A 194 15.08 21.86 45.14
CA SER A 194 14.56 23.05 45.82
C SER A 194 13.41 22.69 46.77
N ASP A 195 13.39 23.26 47.98
CA ASP A 195 12.31 23.07 48.97
C ASP A 195 10.97 23.76 48.60
N ASP A 196 10.78 24.18 47.34
CA ASP A 196 9.56 24.84 46.89
C ASP A 196 8.48 23.83 46.47
N SER A 197 7.63 23.46 47.43
CA SER A 197 6.56 22.49 47.25
C SER A 197 5.53 22.88 46.18
N ALA A 198 5.34 24.17 45.89
CA ALA A 198 4.36 24.61 44.90
C ALA A 198 4.89 24.38 43.47
N LEU A 199 6.15 24.78 43.23
CA LEU A 199 6.83 24.54 41.96
C LEU A 199 7.01 23.04 41.69
N LEU A 200 7.29 22.25 42.73
CA LEU A 200 7.40 20.79 42.60
C LEU A 200 6.08 20.16 42.14
N GLN A 201 4.96 20.63 42.68
CA GLN A 201 3.63 20.12 42.31
C GLN A 201 3.28 20.49 40.87
N GLU A 202 3.55 21.74 40.46
CA GLU A 202 3.32 22.20 39.08
C GLU A 202 4.16 21.41 38.07
N ALA A 203 5.43 21.14 38.38
CA ALA A 203 6.31 20.33 37.54
C ALA A 203 5.82 18.88 37.38
N LYS A 204 5.30 18.26 38.46
CA LYS A 204 4.70 16.92 38.41
C LYS A 204 3.43 16.87 37.57
N GLU A 205 2.56 17.87 37.72
CA GLU A 205 1.32 17.97 36.93
C GLU A 205 1.62 18.17 35.45
N HIS A 206 2.63 18.98 35.12
CA HIS A 206 3.08 19.19 33.75
C HIS A 206 3.62 17.89 33.11
N LEU A 207 4.49 17.17 33.82
CA LEU A 207 5.02 15.88 33.35
C LEU A 207 3.90 14.85 33.15
N HIS A 208 2.96 14.77 34.09
CA HIS A 208 1.82 13.87 33.98
C HIS A 208 0.97 14.16 32.74
N LEU A 209 0.74 15.45 32.42
CA LEU A 209 0.00 15.85 31.23
C LEU A 209 0.69 15.39 29.94
N LEU A 210 2.01 15.53 29.86
CA LEU A 210 2.80 15.10 28.69
C LEU A 210 2.81 13.57 28.53
N LEU A 211 2.82 12.82 29.64
CA LEU A 211 2.69 11.36 29.59
C LEU A 211 1.32 10.92 29.06
N MET A 212 0.24 11.60 29.47
CA MET A 212 -1.10 11.36 28.94
C MET A 212 -1.20 11.73 27.44
N GLU A 213 -0.55 12.83 27.03
CA GLU A 213 -0.46 13.23 25.62
C GLU A 213 0.23 12.13 24.80
N ARG A 214 1.37 11.60 25.28
CA ARG A 214 2.09 10.48 24.63
C ARG A 214 1.21 9.24 24.49
N GLU A 215 0.55 8.81 25.57
CA GLU A 215 -0.35 7.65 25.55
C GLU A 215 -1.53 7.87 24.60
N SER A 216 -2.03 9.11 24.47
CA SER A 216 -3.08 9.44 23.52
C SER A 216 -2.62 9.35 22.07
N ILE A 217 -1.36 9.71 21.78
CA ILE A 217 -0.77 9.60 20.44
C ILE A 217 -0.54 8.13 20.09
N GLU A 218 0.00 7.32 21.01
CA GLU A 218 0.18 5.86 20.85
C GLU A 218 -1.15 5.15 20.54
N ASN A 219 -2.25 5.63 21.15
CA ASN A 219 -3.60 5.09 20.96
C ASN A 219 -4.40 5.78 19.84
N PHE A 220 -3.79 6.62 19.00
CA PHE A 220 -4.44 7.36 17.91
C PHE A 220 -5.65 8.22 18.36
N ALA A 221 -5.62 8.69 19.61
CA ALA A 221 -6.67 9.49 20.25
C ALA A 221 -6.22 10.93 20.54
N HIS A 222 -5.13 11.38 19.92
CA HIS A 222 -4.51 12.69 20.18
C HIS A 222 -5.47 13.87 19.99
N ASP A 223 -6.24 13.89 18.90
CA ASP A 223 -7.22 14.97 18.63
C ASP A 223 -8.29 15.07 19.73
N LEU A 224 -8.75 13.92 20.24
CA LEU A 224 -9.73 13.87 21.32
C LEU A 224 -9.13 14.34 22.64
N PHE A 225 -7.87 13.97 22.91
CA PHE A 225 -7.12 14.45 24.08
C PHE A 225 -6.97 15.98 24.06
N LEU A 226 -6.53 16.57 22.94
CA LEU A 226 -6.37 18.02 22.80
C LEU A 226 -7.69 18.77 23.02
N LYS A 227 -8.78 18.27 22.43
CA LYS A 227 -10.12 18.85 22.60
C LYS A 227 -10.58 18.83 24.06
N ASN A 228 -10.33 17.73 24.77
CA ASN A 228 -10.67 17.61 26.19
C ASN A 228 -9.81 18.55 27.06
N LEU A 229 -8.53 18.69 26.72
CA LEU A 229 -7.61 19.59 27.40
C LEU A 229 -8.03 21.06 27.26
N GLU A 230 -8.44 21.47 26.06
CA GLU A 230 -8.96 22.82 25.82
C GLU A 230 -10.24 23.10 26.63
N GLN A 231 -11.15 22.12 26.70
CA GLN A 231 -12.37 22.24 27.50
C GLN A 231 -12.08 22.37 29.00
N LEU A 232 -11.10 21.64 29.52
CA LEU A 232 -10.67 21.75 30.92
C LEU A 232 -10.06 23.12 31.21
N LYS A 233 -9.22 23.63 30.31
CA LYS A 233 -8.63 24.99 30.41
C LYS A 233 -9.70 26.08 30.35
N ALA A 234 -10.71 25.92 29.50
CA ALA A 234 -11.83 26.87 29.38
C ALA A 234 -12.69 26.90 30.65
N LYS A 235 -13.00 25.73 31.25
CA LYS A 235 -13.74 25.65 32.52
C LYS A 235 -13.00 26.32 33.67
N ARG A 236 -11.70 26.03 33.84
CA ARG A 236 -10.87 26.69 34.88
C ARG A 236 -10.85 28.21 34.73
N LYS A 237 -10.81 28.73 33.50
CA LYS A 237 -10.87 30.19 33.25
C LYS A 237 -12.22 30.80 33.59
N SER A 238 -13.32 30.07 33.39
CA SER A 238 -14.67 30.51 33.75
C SER A 238 -14.93 30.49 35.24
N ASP A 239 -14.30 29.57 35.99
CA ASP A 239 -14.46 29.46 37.45
C ASP A 239 -13.60 30.49 38.22
N LEU A 240 -12.65 31.14 37.54
CA LEU A 240 -11.75 32.17 38.07
C LEU A 240 -12.19 33.61 37.69
N ALA A 241 -13.27 33.77 36.91
CA ALA A 241 -13.84 35.03 36.45
C ALA A 241 -15.14 35.36 37.20
#